data_AF-A0A372QIR1-F1
#
_entry.id   AF-A0A372QIR1-F1
#
_cell.length_a   1.000
_cell.length_b   1.000
_cell.length_c   1.000
_cell.angle_alpha   90.00
_cell.angle_beta   90.00
_cell.angle_gamma   90.00
#
_symmetry.space_group_name_H-M   'P 1'
#
loop_
_entity.id
_entity.type
_entity.pdbx_description
1 polymer ?
#
loop_
_entity_poly.entity_id
_entity_poly.type
_entity_poly.pdbx_seq_one_letter_code
_entity_poly.pdbx_strand_id
1 'polypeptide(L)' 'MIKFFKPNVTPIVFDMILKYIYTGELNLNKQSSEDILKLLVASDELLIDELFEYVQNYLIERRNSWIRQNFVHVLHTVS' A
#
# COMPACT_ATOMS: atom_id res chain seq x y z
N MET A 1 -3.93 -25.99 -12.05
CA MET A 1 -4.28 -24.89 -11.12
C MET A 1 -3.11 -23.92 -11.13
N ILE A 2 -3.29 -22.69 -11.58
CA ILE A 2 -2.23 -21.67 -11.52
C ILE A 2 -2.23 -21.12 -10.09
N LYS A 3 -1.09 -21.22 -9.39
CA LYS A 3 -0.92 -20.66 -8.05
C LYS A 3 -0.07 -19.41 -8.18
N PHE A 4 -0.69 -18.26 -7.95
CA PHE A 4 0.01 -16.97 -7.88
C PHE A 4 0.55 -16.80 -6.45
N PHE A 5 1.86 -16.85 -6.28
CA PHE A 5 2.52 -16.73 -4.97
C PHE A 5 3.20 -15.38 -4.85
N LYS A 6 2.69 -14.54 -3.94
CA LYS A 6 3.19 -13.20 -3.64
C LYS A 6 3.37 -13.09 -2.13
N PRO A 7 4.50 -13.54 -1.58
CA PRO A 7 4.73 -13.53 -0.13
C PRO A 7 4.78 -12.11 0.45
N ASN A 8 5.03 -11.12 -0.39
CA ASN A 8 5.13 -9.70 -0.03
C ASN A 8 3.76 -9.04 0.15
N VAL A 9 2.67 -9.68 -0.29
CA VAL A 9 1.31 -9.15 -0.16
C VAL A 9 0.60 -9.89 0.97
N THR A 10 0.35 -9.18 2.07
CA THR A 10 -0.39 -9.74 3.21
C THR A 10 -1.88 -9.90 2.85
N PRO A 11 -2.62 -10.80 3.54
CA PRO A 11 -4.07 -10.95 3.30
C PRO A 11 -4.85 -9.64 3.49
N ILE A 12 -4.42 -8.79 4.43
CA ILE A 12 -5.05 -7.48 4.69
C ILE A 12 -4.84 -6.54 3.51
N VAL A 13 -3.62 -6.46 2.98
CA VAL A 13 -3.30 -5.64 1.81
C VAL A 13 -4.04 -6.13 0.57
N PHE A 14 -4.10 -7.44 0.38
CA PHE A 14 -4.85 -8.03 -0.73
C PHE A 14 -6.35 -7.73 -0.65
N ASP A 15 -6.95 -7.80 0.55
CA ASP A 15 -8.36 -7.43 0.75
C ASP A 15 -8.63 -5.95 0.43
N MET A 16 -7.70 -5.04 0.78
CA MET A 16 -7.80 -3.63 0.40
C MET A 16 -7.78 -3.43 -1.12
N ILE A 17 -6.86 -4.11 -1.81
CA ILE A 17 -6.74 -4.05 -3.28
C ILE A 17 -8.01 -4.59 -3.94
N LEU A 18 -8.52 -5.75 -3.48
CA LEU A 18 -9.76 -6.31 -4.01
C LEU A 18 -10.92 -5.34 -3.83
N LYS A 19 -11.10 -4.78 -2.64
CA LYS A 19 -12.16 -3.79 -2.39
C LYS A 19 -12.04 -2.61 -3.34
N TYR A 20 -10.85 -2.03 -3.49
CA TYR A 20 -10.62 -0.94 -4.42
C TYR A 20 -10.97 -1.33 -5.87
N ILE A 21 -10.55 -2.50 -6.36
CA ILE A 21 -10.88 -2.96 -7.72
C ILE A 21 -12.39 -3.12 -7.92
N TYR A 22 -13.11 -3.62 -6.92
CA TYR A 22 -14.55 -3.88 -7.04
C TYR A 22 -15.44 -2.66 -6.80
N THR A 23 -15.01 -1.70 -5.99
CA THR A 23 -15.85 -0.56 -5.58
C THR A 23 -15.34 0.79 -6.11
N GLY A 24 -14.09 0.87 -6.55
CA GLY A 24 -13.41 2.14 -6.86
C GLY A 24 -13.13 3.01 -5.63
N GLU A 25 -13.37 2.49 -4.42
CA GLU A 25 -13.26 3.25 -3.17
C GLU A 25 -12.24 2.62 -2.23
N LEU A 26 -11.47 3.45 -1.53
CA LEU A 26 -10.50 3.02 -0.54
C LEU A 26 -10.47 3.95 0.67
N ASN A 27 -10.59 3.39 1.87
CA ASN A 27 -10.53 4.14 3.12
C ASN A 27 -9.28 3.76 3.94
N LEU A 28 -8.29 4.65 3.93
CA LEU A 28 -7.01 4.46 4.62
C LEU A 28 -6.99 4.98 6.07
N ASN A 29 -8.05 5.66 6.54
CA ASN A 29 -8.02 6.36 7.83
C ASN A 29 -7.84 5.42 9.02
N LYS A 30 -8.40 4.20 8.93
CA LYS A 30 -8.31 3.17 9.97
C LYS A 30 -7.12 2.21 9.77
N GLN A 31 -6.34 2.37 8.70
CA GLN A 31 -5.21 1.50 8.41
C GLN A 31 -3.95 2.01 9.09
N SER A 32 -3.11 1.08 9.53
CA SER A 32 -1.79 1.41 10.06
C SER A 32 -0.91 1.98 8.94
N SER A 33 0.00 2.90 9.27
CA SER A 33 0.92 3.43 8.26
C SER A 33 1.78 2.33 7.61
N GLU A 34 2.06 1.25 8.35
CA GLU A 34 2.78 0.08 7.86
C GLU A 34 1.98 -0.69 6.80
N ASP A 35 0.68 -0.90 7.01
CA ASP A 35 -0.18 -1.56 6.03
C ASP A 35 -0.38 -0.68 4.79
N ILE A 36 -0.42 0.65 4.96
CA ILE A 36 -0.48 1.60 3.86
C ILE A 36 0.83 1.56 3.05
N LEU A 37 2.00 1.46 3.70
CA LEU A 37 3.28 1.30 3.01
C LEU A 37 3.35 -0.03 2.25
N LYS A 38 2.87 -1.13 2.83
CA LYS A 38 2.79 -2.42 2.12
C LYS A 38 1.80 -2.37 0.96
N LEU A 39 0.71 -1.61 1.10
CA LEU A 39 -0.22 -1.36 0.01
C LEU A 39 0.43 -0.59 -1.14
N LEU A 40 1.30 0.37 -0.85
CA LEU A 40 2.08 1.08 -1.87
C LEU A 40 2.92 0.09 -2.68
N VAL A 41 3.72 -0.74 -2.00
CA VAL A 41 4.58 -1.76 -2.64
C VAL A 41 3.76 -2.77 -3.45
N ALA A 42 2.64 -3.24 -2.89
CA ALA A 42 1.78 -4.19 -3.58
C ALA A 42 1.11 -3.58 -4.83
N SER A 43 0.76 -2.29 -4.79
CA SER A 43 0.15 -1.59 -5.93
C SER A 43 1.14 -1.43 -7.07
N ASP A 44 2.40 -1.14 -6.77
CA ASP A 44 3.49 -1.11 -7.76
C ASP A 44 3.75 -2.51 -8.35
N GLU A 45 3.88 -3.53 -7.49
CA GLU A 45 4.13 -4.91 -7.91
C GLU A 45 2.99 -5.51 -8.78
N LEU A 46 1.77 -4.99 -8.62
CA LEU A 46 0.59 -5.38 -9.41
C LEU A 46 0.27 -4.42 -10.56
N LEU A 47 1.07 -3.37 -10.77
CA LEU A 47 0.89 -2.36 -11.82
C LEU A 47 -0.49 -1.69 -11.78
N ILE A 48 -0.94 -1.30 -10.58
CA ILE A 48 -2.18 -0.56 -10.35
C ILE A 48 -1.83 0.91 -10.12
N ASP A 49 -1.45 1.60 -11.20
CA ASP A 49 -0.84 2.95 -11.15
C ASP A 49 -1.70 3.98 -10.40
N GLU A 50 -3.02 3.99 -10.64
CA GLU A 50 -3.95 4.91 -9.97
C GLU A 50 -3.95 4.71 -8.44
N LEU A 51 -3.92 3.46 -8.00
CA LEU A 51 -3.86 3.13 -6.58
C LEU A 51 -2.50 3.48 -5.99
N PHE A 52 -1.42 3.22 -6.73
CA PHE A 52 -0.07 3.59 -6.33
C PHE A 52 0.05 5.10 -6.07
N GLU A 53 -0.37 5.93 -7.04
CA GLU A 53 -0.33 7.39 -6.91
C GLU A 53 -1.18 7.87 -5.73
N TYR A 54 -2.40 7.33 -5.58
CA TYR A 54 -3.28 7.68 -4.47
C TYR A 54 -2.65 7.37 -3.11
N VAL A 55 -2.09 6.17 -2.95
CA VAL A 55 -1.48 5.72 -1.70
C VAL A 55 -0.21 6.52 -1.40
N GLN A 56 0.61 6.81 -2.42
CA GLN A 56 1.82 7.62 -2.27
C GLN A 56 1.48 9.03 -1.78
N ASN A 57 0.50 9.70 -2.41
CA ASN A 57 0.05 11.02 -2.02
C ASN A 57 -0.52 11.02 -0.60
N TYR A 58 -1.33 10.02 -0.25
CA TYR A 58 -1.87 9.89 1.11
C TYR A 58 -0.76 9.77 2.17
N LEU A 59 0.27 8.96 1.90
CA LEU A 59 1.43 8.81 2.79
C LEU A 59 2.16 10.14 2.99
N ILE A 60 2.48 10.85 1.90
CA ILE A 60 3.22 12.11 1.92
C ILE A 60 2.42 13.22 2.61
N GLU A 61 1.11 13.31 2.38
CA GLU A 61 0.28 14.40 2.89
C GLU A 61 -0.24 14.12 4.31
N ARG A 62 -0.68 12.89 4.59
CA ARG A 62 -1.41 12.54 5.82
C ARG A 62 -0.58 11.78 6.84
N ARG A 63 0.48 11.10 6.40
CA ARG A 63 1.36 10.29 7.27
C ARG A 63 2.81 10.78 7.29
N ASN A 64 3.05 12.05 6.96
CA ASN A 64 4.39 12.63 6.85
C ASN A 64 5.26 12.48 8.12
N SER A 65 4.64 12.57 9.30
CA SER A 65 5.32 12.50 10.59
C SER A 65 5.80 11.10 10.85
N TRP A 66 4.97 10.11 10.53
CA TRP A 66 5.33 8.71 10.59
C TRP A 66 6.44 8.37 9.60
N ILE A 67 6.39 8.89 8.36
CA ILE A 67 7.47 8.69 7.38
C ILE A 67 8.79 9.26 7.90
N ARG A 68 8.78 10.48 8.45
CA ARG A 68 10.00 11.10 9.01
C ARG A 68 10.57 10.30 10.18
N GLN A 69 9.70 9.77 11.05
CA GLN A 69 10.12 8.93 12.18
C GLN A 69 10.67 7.56 11.74
N ASN A 70 10.18 7.03 10.61
CA ASN A 70 10.52 5.71 10.10
C ASN A 70 11.28 5.77 8.77
N PHE A 71 12.02 6.86 8.53
CA PHE A 71 12.58 7.17 7.20
C PHE A 71 13.44 6.04 6.62
N VAL A 72 14.31 5.46 7.44
CA VAL A 72 15.19 4.35 7.03
C VAL A 72 14.37 3.12 6.63
N HIS A 73 13.32 2.79 7.39
CA HIS A 73 12.43 1.67 7.11
C HIS A 73 11.66 1.88 5.80
N VAL A 74 11.09 3.08 5.62
CA VAL A 74 10.41 3.45 4.38
C VAL A 74 11.35 3.34 3.19
N LEU A 75 12.55 3.94 3.28
CA LEU A 75 13.56 3.90 2.22
C LEU A 75 13.91 2.46 1.86
N HIS A 76 14.22 1.60 2.82
CA HIS A 76 14.54 0.20 2.56
C HIS A 76 13.37 -0.60 1.96
N THR A 77 12.13 -0.22 2.26
CA THR A 77 10.93 -0.92 1.78
C THR A 77 10.58 -0.54 0.33
N VAL A 78 10.88 0.69 -0.09
CA VAL A 78 10.55 1.21 -1.43
C VAL A 78 11.73 1.21 -2.41
N SER A 79 12.95 0.87 -1.95
CA SER A 79 14.16 0.82 -2.77
C SER A 79 14.34 -0.51 -3.50
#